data_AF-A0A486NZD5-F1
#
_entry.id   AF-A0A486NZD5-F1
#
_cell.length_a   1.000
_cell.length_b   1.000
_cell.length_c   1.000
_cell.angle_alpha   90.00
_cell.angle_beta   90.00
_cell.angle_gamma   90.00
#
_symmetry.space_group_name_H-M   'P 1'
#
loop_
_entity.id
_entity.type
_entity.pdbx_description
1 polymer ?
#
loop_
_entity_poly.entity_id
_entity_poly.type
_entity_poly.pdbx_seq_one_letter_code
_entity_poly.pdbx_strand_id
1 'polypeptide(L)' 'MQWTSVKFQLPQPTKQVSWYIVNTDKGVGFAEFNPLTGFSNIVIIDNSQYFNLEITHWMPLPPPPSSN' A
#
# COMPACT_ATOMS: atom_id res chain seq x y z
N MET A 1 -1.85 9.65 -10.37
CA MET A 1 -1.85 9.05 -9.01
C MET A 1 -1.36 10.09 -8.03
N GLN A 2 -2.01 10.22 -6.88
CA GLN A 2 -1.57 11.06 -5.77
C GLN A 2 -1.44 10.21 -4.52
N TRP A 3 -0.44 10.52 -3.69
CA TRP A 3 -0.23 9.86 -2.41
C TRP A 3 -1.22 10.40 -1.36
N THR A 4 -1.85 9.50 -0.62
CA THR A 4 -2.75 9.82 0.48
C THR A 4 -2.06 9.46 1.80
N SER A 5 -1.97 10.41 2.74
CA SER A 5 -1.43 10.12 4.07
C SER A 5 -2.38 9.21 4.85
N VAL A 6 -1.84 8.18 5.51
CA VAL A 6 -2.64 7.29 6.39
C VAL A 6 -3.24 8.04 7.58
N LYS A 7 -2.65 9.17 7.99
CA LYS A 7 -3.16 10.02 9.07
C LYS A 7 -4.39 10.82 8.65
N PHE A 8 -4.52 11.08 7.35
CA PHE A 8 -5.66 11.81 6.80
C PHE A 8 -6.79 10.85 6.44
N GLN A 9 -6.48 9.79 5.71
CA GLN A 9 -7.47 8.82 5.24
C GLN A 9 -6.83 7.46 4.97
N LEU A 10 -7.48 6.39 5.45
CA LEU A 10 -7.15 5.02 5.09
C LEU A 10 -7.86 4.59 3.79
N PRO A 11 -7.35 3.56 3.09
CA PRO A 11 -8.03 3.04 1.91
C PRO A 11 -9.46 2.60 2.20
N GLN A 12 -10.35 2.81 1.22
CA GLN A 12 -11.75 2.36 1.28
C GLN A 12 -12.00 1.33 0.17
N PRO A 13 -11.52 0.09 0.33
CA PRO A 13 -11.70 -0.94 -0.69
C PRO A 13 -13.16 -1.38 -0.78
N THR A 14 -13.63 -1.64 -2.00
CA THR A 14 -14.94 -2.27 -2.24
C THR A 14 -14.90 -3.78 -2.10
N LYS A 15 -13.70 -4.37 -2.11
CA LYS A 15 -13.44 -5.80 -1.87
C LYS A 15 -12.90 -5.99 -0.45
N GLN A 16 -13.08 -7.19 0.10
CA GLN A 16 -12.62 -7.51 1.45
C GLN A 16 -11.11 -7.32 1.65
N VAL A 17 -10.34 -7.52 0.57
CA VAL A 17 -8.89 -7.38 0.53
C VAL A 17 -8.51 -6.66 -0.76
N SER A 18 -7.62 -5.65 -0.68
CA SER A 18 -7.08 -4.94 -1.85
C SER A 18 -5.62 -4.54 -1.64
N TRP A 19 -4.85 -4.53 -2.72
CA TRP A 19 -3.44 -4.16 -2.71
C TRP A 19 -3.23 -2.70 -3.08
N TYR A 20 -2.30 -2.06 -2.38
CA TYR A 20 -1.95 -0.66 -2.54
C TYR A 20 -0.45 -0.49 -2.65
N ILE A 21 -0.02 0.55 -3.35
CA ILE A 21 1.36 1.01 -3.29
C ILE A 21 1.48 1.83 -2.01
N VAL A 22 2.51 1.57 -1.21
CA VAL A 22 2.72 2.20 0.09
C VAL A 22 4.10 2.82 0.18
N ASN A 23 4.19 3.94 0.89
CA ASN A 23 5.46 4.55 1.28
C ASN A 23 5.71 4.25 2.75
N THR A 24 6.85 3.60 3.02
CA THR A 24 7.31 3.25 4.37
C THR A 24 8.50 4.11 4.79
N ASP A 25 8.93 3.99 6.03
CA ASP A 25 10.18 4.54 6.54
C ASP A 25 11.44 3.92 5.89
N LYS A 26 11.29 2.81 5.15
CA LYS A 26 12.37 2.12 4.43
C LYS A 26 12.30 2.28 2.91
N GLY A 27 11.24 2.88 2.38
CA GLY A 27 11.06 3.10 0.95
C GLY A 27 9.67 2.71 0.45
N VAL A 28 9.53 2.58 -0.86
CA VAL A 28 8.26 2.27 -1.52
C VAL A 28 8.09 0.77 -1.69
N GLY A 29 6.88 0.29 -1.45
CA GLY A 29 6.51 -1.12 -1.61
C GLY A 29 5.03 -1.30 -1.90
N PHE A 30 4.57 -2.53 -1.69
CA PHE A 30 3.16 -2.89 -1.79
C PHE A 30 2.68 -3.45 -0.46
N ALA A 31 1.43 -3.20 -0.12
CA ALA A 31 0.79 -3.81 1.04
C ALA A 31 -0.65 -4.16 0.73
N GLU A 32 -1.09 -5.23 1.36
CA GLU A 32 -2.50 -5.58 1.43
C GLU A 32 -3.17 -4.68 2.48
N PHE A 33 -4.39 -4.22 2.21
CA PHE A 33 -5.22 -3.53 3.20
C PHE A 33 -6.55 -4.24 3.39
N ASN A 34 -6.90 -4.46 4.65
CA ASN A 34 -8.19 -4.94 5.09
C ASN A 34 -8.77 -3.92 6.10
N PRO A 35 -10.00 -3.42 5.94
CA PRO A 35 -10.59 -2.43 6.85
C PRO A 35 -10.64 -2.84 8.33
N LEU A 36 -10.65 -4.15 8.62
CA LEU A 36 -10.72 -4.68 9.98
C LEU A 36 -9.35 -4.81 10.65
N THR A 37 -8.31 -5.16 9.88
CA THR A 37 -6.98 -5.48 10.41
C THR A 37 -5.89 -4.49 9.99
N GLY A 38 -6.23 -3.52 9.13
CA GLY A 38 -5.27 -2.55 8.58
C GLY A 38 -4.38 -3.14 7.50
N PHE A 39 -3.18 -2.56 7.36
CA PHE A 39 -2.19 -3.00 6.39
C PHE A 39 -1.44 -4.26 6.84
N SER A 40 -1.19 -5.17 5.91
CA SER A 40 -0.47 -6.43 6.12
C SER A 40 0.29 -6.84 4.84
N ASN A 41 1.05 -7.95 4.92
CA ASN A 41 1.74 -8.57 3.78
C ASN A 41 2.61 -7.57 2.99
N ILE A 42 3.39 -6.76 3.71
CA ILE A 42 4.20 -5.69 3.12
C ILE A 42 5.36 -6.31 2.33
N VAL A 43 5.46 -5.92 1.05
CA VAL A 43 6.55 -6.29 0.13
C VAL A 43 7.32 -5.04 -0.23
N ILE A 44 8.56 -4.92 0.25
CA ILE A 44 9.47 -3.83 -0.10
C ILE A 44 10.36 -4.26 -1.27
N ILE A 45 10.58 -3.33 -2.21
CA ILE A 45 11.32 -3.58 -3.45
C ILE A 45 12.80 -3.22 -3.26
N ASP A 46 13.50 -3.90 -2.35
CA ASP A 46 14.96 -3.69 -2.15
C ASP A 46 15.73 -4.96 -1.71
N ASN A 47 15.11 -6.14 -1.90
CA ASN A 47 15.69 -7.44 -1.59
C ASN A 47 16.11 -7.64 -0.12
N SER A 48 15.60 -6.80 0.79
CA SER A 48 15.88 -6.86 2.22
C SER A 48 14.62 -7.17 3.04
N GLN A 49 14.79 -7.88 4.17
CA GLN A 49 13.71 -8.14 5.11
C GLN A 49 13.72 -7.10 6.22
N TYR A 50 12.57 -6.46 6.44
CA TYR A 50 12.40 -5.45 7.48
C TYR A 50 11.37 -5.87 8.52
N PHE A 51 11.57 -5.41 9.73
CA PHE A 51 10.63 -5.52 10.84
C PHE A 51 10.15 -4.12 11.23
N ASN A 52 8.96 -4.03 11.83
CA ASN A 52 8.37 -2.77 12.32
C ASN A 52 8.28 -1.67 11.27
N LEU A 53 7.88 -2.01 10.04
CA LEU A 53 7.67 -1.05 8.98
C LEU A 53 6.53 -0.09 9.31
N GLU A 54 6.80 1.21 9.22
CA GLU A 54 5.77 2.24 9.39
C GLU A 54 5.29 2.70 8.02
N ILE A 55 4.01 2.45 7.70
CA ILE A 55 3.38 2.97 6.48
C ILE A 55 2.93 4.41 6.73
N THR A 56 3.39 5.34 5.91
CA THR A 56 3.07 6.78 6.05
C THR A 56 2.05 7.24 5.02
N HIS A 57 2.11 6.69 3.81
CA HIS A 57 1.25 7.07 2.69
C HIS A 57 0.89 5.84 1.85
N TRP A 58 -0.21 5.94 1.12
CA TRP A 58 -0.66 4.92 0.19
C TRP A 58 -1.18 5.54 -1.11
N MET A 59 -1.25 4.74 -2.16
CA MET A 59 -1.95 5.07 -3.40
C MET A 59 -2.56 3.80 -4.03
N PRO A 60 -3.67 3.91 -4.78
CA PRO A 60 -4.23 2.77 -5.49
C PRO A 60 -3.26 2.28 -6.57
N LEU A 61 -3.33 0.98 -6.87
CA LEU A 61 -2.61 0.43 -8.01
C LEU A 61 -3.07 1.11 -9.31
N PRO A 62 -2.17 1.26 -10.30
CA PRO A 62 -2.55 1.67 -11.63
C PRO A 62 -3.67 0.81 -12.22
N PRO A 63 -4.55 1.38 -13.04
CA PRO A 63 -5.26 0.55 -13.98
C PRO A 63 -4.22 -0.21 -14.84
N PRO A 64 -4.53 -1.44 -15.25
CA PRO A 64 -3.69 -2.14 -16.21
C PRO A 64 -3.53 -1.29 -17.47
N PRO A 65 -2.39 -1.40 -18.16
CA PRO A 65 -2.18 -0.68 -19.41
C PRO A 65 -3.32 -1.01 -20.39
N SER A 66 -3.78 -0.01 -21.14
CA SER A 66 -4.71 -0.23 -22.23
C SER A 66 -4.04 -1.12 -23.29
N SER A 67 -4.71 -2.19 -23.71
CA SER A 67 -4.30 -2.91 -24.92
C SER A 67 -4.42 -1.94 -26.10
N ASN A 68 -3.27 -1.55 -26.66
CA ASN A 68 -3.22 -0.85 -27.94
C ASN A 68 -3.63 -1.78 -29.07
#